data_AF-A0A7Y5NCY8-F1
#
_entry.id   AF-A0A7Y5NCY8-F1
#
_cell.length_a   1.000
_cell.length_b   1.000
_cell.length_c   1.000
_cell.angle_alpha   90.00
_cell.angle_beta   90.00
_cell.angle_gamma   90.00
#
_symmetry.space_group_name_H-M   'P 1'
#
loop_
_entity.id
_entity.type
_entity.pdbx_description
1 polymer ?
#
loop_
_entity_poly.entity_id
_entity_poly.type
_entity_poly.pdbx_seq_one_letter_code
_entity_poly.pdbx_strand_id
1 'polypeptide(L)'
;MQLLGEVQAEDTQLAERLQFMPRRTITIFLCPTQSSFERLTGGIIPHWGEAAADPVHWRIFLKAPRLQEGKQITIKHELAHLLLAELAHPHRLPRWFNEGAAIFLAAETQHLEPALISRAMVTNSLLSFDDIEALLSFPNEKAGLAYSESYHAVNFLVQRHGFAALAEFAQALAQHPNPRAAFQSACGEDLWDFEVAYFDYVRKKFRWYFLLDENVLWGVGIFTLFIAAYIVTRMRTRKKAAQWENEERETPSEEEPDAREENDEDHDEQNRS
;
A
#
# COMPACT_ATOMS: atom_id res chain seq x y z
N MET A 1 -18.82 -32.39 1.37
CA MET A 1 -19.69 -32.04 2.52
C MET A 1 -19.09 -30.95 3.40
N GLN A 2 -17.77 -30.97 3.69
CA GLN A 2 -17.13 -29.96 4.55
C GLN A 2 -17.24 -28.50 4.03
N LEU A 3 -16.96 -28.27 2.73
CA LEU A 3 -17.04 -26.91 2.14
C LEU A 3 -18.42 -26.26 2.24
N LEU A 4 -19.50 -27.04 2.05
CA LEU A 4 -20.84 -26.48 2.10
C LEU A 4 -21.18 -25.98 3.51
N GLY A 5 -20.80 -26.75 4.53
CA GLY A 5 -20.98 -26.35 5.93
C GLY A 5 -20.16 -25.11 6.30
N GLU A 6 -18.93 -24.99 5.80
CA GLU A 6 -18.08 -23.80 6.00
C GLU A 6 -18.73 -22.56 5.37
N VAL A 7 -19.14 -22.63 4.11
CA VAL A 7 -19.81 -21.52 3.42
C VAL A 7 -21.08 -21.11 4.16
N GLN A 8 -21.91 -22.07 4.57
CA GLN A 8 -23.15 -21.79 5.31
C GLN A 8 -22.88 -21.12 6.66
N ALA A 9 -21.85 -21.54 7.37
CA ALA A 9 -21.45 -20.91 8.63
C ALA A 9 -20.99 -19.46 8.41
N GLU A 10 -20.21 -19.21 7.36
CA GLU A 10 -19.74 -17.86 7.03
C GLU A 10 -20.87 -16.94 6.57
N ASP A 11 -21.78 -17.44 5.72
CA ASP A 11 -22.97 -16.72 5.30
C ASP A 11 -23.84 -16.33 6.51
N THR A 12 -24.05 -17.26 7.44
CA THR A 12 -24.81 -17.01 8.68
C THR A 12 -24.14 -15.95 9.56
N GLN A 13 -22.82 -16.04 9.77
CA GLN A 13 -22.09 -15.05 10.58
C GLN A 13 -22.12 -13.65 9.96
N LEU A 14 -21.98 -13.55 8.63
CA LEU A 14 -22.05 -12.27 7.93
C LEU A 14 -23.45 -11.68 7.98
N ALA A 15 -24.47 -12.50 7.75
CA ALA A 15 -25.88 -12.14 7.86
C ALA A 15 -26.23 -11.60 9.25
N GLU A 16 -25.81 -12.30 10.32
CA GLU A 16 -26.00 -11.85 11.70
C GLU A 16 -25.32 -10.51 11.99
N ARG A 17 -24.07 -10.34 11.55
CA ARG A 17 -23.33 -9.07 11.71
C ARG A 17 -24.05 -7.92 11.02
N LEU A 18 -24.55 -8.14 9.80
CA LEU A 18 -25.32 -7.16 9.03
C LEU A 18 -26.77 -7.02 9.51
N GLN A 19 -27.20 -7.79 10.52
CA GLN A 19 -28.57 -7.85 11.02
C GLN A 19 -29.58 -8.07 9.88
N PHE A 20 -29.21 -8.91 8.92
CA PHE A 20 -29.97 -9.19 7.71
C PHE A 20 -30.21 -10.69 7.57
N MET A 21 -31.40 -11.07 7.10
CA MET A 21 -31.75 -12.46 6.81
C MET A 21 -31.73 -12.67 5.29
N PRO A 22 -30.74 -13.39 4.73
CA PRO A 22 -30.65 -13.65 3.30
C PRO A 22 -31.85 -14.46 2.82
N ARG A 23 -32.43 -14.07 1.68
CA ARG A 23 -33.61 -14.72 1.09
C ARG A 23 -33.27 -15.42 -0.22
N ARG A 24 -32.07 -15.21 -0.76
CA ARG A 24 -31.65 -15.76 -2.04
C ARG A 24 -30.88 -17.06 -1.87
N THR A 25 -31.13 -17.99 -2.78
CA THR A 25 -30.32 -19.23 -2.87
C THR A 25 -29.06 -18.95 -3.67
N ILE A 26 -27.90 -19.20 -3.06
CA ILE A 26 -26.59 -19.01 -3.68
C ILE A 26 -26.15 -20.32 -4.33
N THR A 27 -25.77 -20.28 -5.60
CA THR A 27 -25.22 -21.44 -6.33
C THR A 27 -23.70 -21.32 -6.44
N ILE A 28 -22.98 -22.34 -5.97
CA ILE A 28 -21.51 -22.34 -5.99
C ILE A 28 -20.99 -23.28 -7.08
N PHE A 29 -20.22 -22.73 -8.01
CA PHE A 29 -19.55 -23.46 -9.08
C PHE A 29 -18.08 -23.70 -8.72
N LEU A 30 -17.70 -24.97 -8.59
CA LEU A 30 -16.29 -25.35 -8.45
C LEU A 30 -15.67 -25.52 -9.82
N CYS A 31 -14.67 -24.70 -10.13
CA CYS A 31 -13.99 -24.62 -11.42
C CYS A 31 -12.66 -25.38 -11.34
N PRO A 32 -12.55 -26.61 -11.92
CA PRO A 32 -11.35 -27.44 -11.77
C PRO A 32 -10.11 -26.88 -12.47
N THR A 33 -10.29 -26.00 -13.46
CA THR A 33 -9.21 -25.41 -14.24
C THR A 33 -9.43 -23.91 -14.45
N GLN A 34 -8.34 -23.17 -14.67
CA GLN A 34 -8.39 -21.74 -15.03
C GLN A 34 -9.33 -21.49 -16.22
N SER A 35 -9.23 -22.33 -17.27
CA SER A 35 -10.09 -22.21 -18.46
C SER A 35 -11.57 -22.47 -18.16
N SER A 36 -11.90 -23.34 -17.19
CA SER A 36 -13.29 -23.52 -16.76
C SER A 36 -13.82 -22.32 -16.00
N PHE A 37 -12.97 -21.67 -15.20
CA PHE A 37 -13.29 -20.45 -14.47
C PHE A 37 -13.55 -19.29 -15.44
N GLU A 38 -12.61 -19.01 -16.34
CA GLU A 38 -12.74 -17.95 -17.35
C GLU A 38 -13.98 -18.13 -18.23
N ARG A 39 -14.27 -19.36 -18.66
CA ARG A 39 -15.46 -19.64 -19.46
C ARG A 39 -16.75 -19.32 -18.71
N LEU A 40 -16.81 -19.62 -17.41
CA LEU A 40 -18.00 -19.41 -16.58
C LEU A 40 -18.15 -17.94 -16.15
N THR A 41 -17.04 -17.21 -15.98
CA THR A 41 -17.03 -15.78 -15.65
C THR A 41 -17.05 -14.87 -16.88
N GLY A 42 -17.09 -15.45 -18.10
CA GLY A 42 -17.06 -14.71 -19.35
C GLY A 42 -15.74 -13.98 -19.64
N GLY A 43 -14.65 -14.35 -18.94
CA GLY A 43 -13.34 -13.72 -19.07
C GLY A 43 -13.23 -12.30 -18.49
N ILE A 44 -14.28 -11.84 -17.79
CA ILE A 44 -14.32 -10.49 -17.18
C ILE A 44 -13.44 -10.46 -15.94
N ILE A 45 -13.38 -11.56 -15.19
CA ILE A 45 -12.57 -11.63 -13.97
C ILE A 45 -11.10 -11.85 -14.35
N PRO A 46 -10.19 -11.00 -13.86
CA PRO A 46 -8.78 -11.11 -14.23
C PRO A 46 -8.16 -12.41 -13.70
N HIS A 47 -7.08 -12.83 -14.35
CA HIS A 47 -6.49 -14.16 -14.16
C HIS A 47 -6.01 -14.45 -12.73
N TRP A 48 -5.64 -13.41 -11.98
CA TRP A 48 -5.22 -13.48 -10.57
C TRP A 48 -6.37 -13.70 -9.58
N GLY A 49 -7.63 -13.44 -9.96
CA GLY A 49 -8.77 -13.61 -9.06
C GLY A 49 -8.99 -15.09 -8.71
N GLU A 50 -8.99 -15.45 -7.43
CA GLU A 50 -9.18 -16.84 -6.96
C GLU A 50 -10.64 -17.29 -6.94
N ALA A 51 -11.53 -16.31 -6.86
CA ALA A 51 -12.97 -16.48 -6.86
C ALA A 51 -13.63 -15.29 -7.56
N ALA A 52 -14.95 -15.40 -7.77
CA ALA A 52 -15.77 -14.29 -8.22
C ALA A 52 -17.24 -14.49 -7.84
N ALA A 53 -17.88 -13.42 -7.39
CA ALA A 53 -19.31 -13.32 -7.20
C ALA A 53 -20.00 -12.78 -8.46
N ASP A 54 -21.17 -13.34 -8.76
CA ASP A 54 -22.14 -12.82 -9.72
C ASP A 54 -23.43 -12.52 -8.96
N PRO A 55 -23.58 -11.30 -8.41
CA PRO A 55 -24.73 -10.93 -7.60
C PRO A 55 -26.03 -10.79 -8.38
N VAL A 56 -25.96 -10.63 -9.70
CA VAL A 56 -27.15 -10.56 -10.55
C VAL A 56 -27.84 -11.92 -10.59
N HIS A 57 -27.07 -13.00 -10.63
CA HIS A 57 -27.60 -14.36 -10.73
C HIS A 57 -27.42 -15.21 -9.48
N TRP A 58 -26.90 -14.63 -8.38
CA TRP A 58 -26.68 -15.30 -7.09
C TRP A 58 -25.73 -16.49 -7.21
N ARG A 59 -24.59 -16.29 -7.87
CA ARG A 59 -23.58 -17.35 -8.10
C ARG A 59 -22.24 -16.96 -7.52
N ILE A 60 -21.48 -17.97 -7.08
CA ILE A 60 -20.06 -17.84 -6.76
C ILE A 60 -19.29 -18.84 -7.61
N PHE A 61 -18.20 -18.40 -8.22
CA PHE A 61 -17.25 -19.24 -8.94
C PHE A 61 -15.98 -19.39 -8.10
N LEU A 62 -15.55 -20.61 -7.81
CA LEU A 62 -14.37 -20.91 -7.00
C LEU A 62 -13.40 -21.79 -7.78
N LYS A 63 -12.11 -21.44 -7.84
CA LYS A 63 -11.08 -22.32 -8.42
C LYS A 63 -10.82 -23.52 -7.51
N ALA A 64 -11.10 -24.73 -7.99
CA ALA A 64 -11.03 -25.97 -7.20
C ALA A 64 -9.60 -26.42 -6.81
N PRO A 65 -8.54 -26.24 -7.64
CA PRO A 65 -7.18 -26.67 -7.29
C PRO A 65 -6.51 -25.82 -6.19
N ARG A 66 -7.07 -24.64 -5.88
CA ARG A 66 -6.50 -23.66 -4.94
C ARG A 66 -7.29 -23.55 -3.63
N LEU A 67 -8.03 -24.60 -3.26
CA LEU A 67 -8.59 -24.78 -1.91
C LEU A 67 -7.47 -25.03 -0.87
N GLN A 68 -6.58 -24.08 -0.63
CA GLN A 68 -5.56 -24.13 0.44
C GLN A 68 -5.83 -23.06 1.51
N GLU A 69 -4.95 -22.94 2.51
CA GLU A 69 -5.05 -21.98 3.62
C GLU A 69 -5.39 -20.55 3.13
N GLY A 70 -6.31 -19.87 3.82
CA GLY A 70 -6.81 -18.53 3.43
C GLY A 70 -8.13 -18.53 2.64
N LYS A 71 -8.62 -19.69 2.17
CA LYS A 71 -9.87 -19.80 1.40
C LYS A 71 -11.11 -19.19 2.09
N GLN A 72 -11.19 -19.30 3.41
CA GLN A 72 -12.33 -18.77 4.18
C GLN A 72 -12.48 -17.27 3.96
N ILE A 73 -11.36 -16.54 3.88
CA ILE A 73 -11.34 -15.10 3.65
C ILE A 73 -11.92 -14.79 2.27
N THR A 74 -11.45 -15.47 1.22
CA THR A 74 -11.97 -15.31 -0.13
C THR A 74 -13.46 -15.64 -0.22
N ILE A 75 -13.94 -16.72 0.41
CA ILE A 75 -15.37 -17.04 0.42
C ILE A 75 -16.18 -15.95 1.14
N LYS A 76 -15.71 -15.47 2.30
CA LYS A 76 -16.37 -14.37 3.03
C LYS A 76 -16.47 -13.12 2.17
N HIS A 77 -15.42 -12.81 1.39
CA HIS A 77 -15.42 -11.68 0.47
C HIS A 77 -16.52 -11.81 -0.58
N GLU A 78 -16.58 -12.95 -1.28
CA GLU A 78 -17.59 -13.17 -2.32
C GLU A 78 -19.02 -13.21 -1.74
N LEU A 79 -19.19 -13.80 -0.54
CA LEU A 79 -20.47 -13.77 0.17
C LEU A 79 -20.87 -12.35 0.55
N ALA A 80 -19.94 -11.53 1.02
CA ALA A 80 -20.22 -10.14 1.38
C ALA A 80 -20.77 -9.36 0.18
N HIS A 81 -20.23 -9.54 -1.03
CA HIS A 81 -20.79 -8.94 -2.24
C HIS A 81 -22.24 -9.36 -2.48
N LEU A 82 -22.56 -10.65 -2.34
CA LEU A 82 -23.93 -11.14 -2.52
C LEU A 82 -24.88 -10.55 -1.48
N LEU A 83 -24.50 -10.53 -0.20
CA LEU A 83 -25.33 -9.97 0.87
C LEU A 83 -25.58 -8.47 0.70
N LEU A 84 -24.54 -7.70 0.36
CA LEU A 84 -24.66 -6.27 0.07
C LEU A 84 -25.57 -6.04 -1.15
N ALA A 85 -25.44 -6.86 -2.19
CA ALA A 85 -26.29 -6.77 -3.37
C ALA A 85 -27.76 -7.12 -3.06
N GLU A 86 -28.02 -8.01 -2.11
CA GLU A 86 -29.38 -8.31 -1.66
C GLU A 86 -30.00 -7.14 -0.88
N LEU A 87 -29.20 -6.39 -0.13
CA LEU A 87 -29.62 -5.19 0.59
C LEU A 87 -29.89 -3.99 -0.35
N ALA A 88 -29.03 -3.77 -1.35
CA ALA A 88 -29.00 -2.54 -2.16
C ALA A 88 -29.57 -2.66 -3.59
N HIS A 89 -29.60 -3.87 -4.14
CA HIS A 89 -29.54 -4.21 -5.57
C HIS A 89 -28.12 -4.18 -6.17
N PRO A 90 -27.74 -5.18 -7.00
CA PRO A 90 -26.38 -5.31 -7.57
C PRO A 90 -25.85 -4.07 -8.29
N HIS A 91 -26.70 -3.33 -8.99
CA HIS A 91 -26.29 -2.19 -9.83
C HIS A 91 -26.29 -0.85 -9.10
N ARG A 92 -26.59 -0.83 -7.80
CA ARG A 92 -26.71 0.40 -7.01
C ARG A 92 -25.58 0.63 -6.03
N LEU A 93 -24.73 -0.37 -5.82
CA LEU A 93 -23.59 -0.27 -4.93
C LEU A 93 -22.46 0.53 -5.60
N PRO A 94 -22.01 1.65 -5.01
CA PRO A 94 -20.73 2.24 -5.38
C PRO A 94 -19.62 1.21 -5.18
N ARG A 95 -18.70 1.11 -6.14
CA ARG A 95 -17.52 0.24 -6.11
C ARG A 95 -16.67 0.47 -4.86
N TRP A 96 -16.43 1.72 -4.45
CA TRP A 96 -15.63 1.99 -3.24
C TRP A 96 -16.24 1.32 -2.01
N PHE A 97 -17.58 1.35 -1.91
CA PHE A 97 -18.30 0.76 -0.81
C PHE A 97 -18.40 -0.76 -0.95
N ASN A 98 -18.72 -1.26 -2.15
CA ASN A 98 -18.84 -2.68 -2.44
C ASN A 98 -17.55 -3.44 -2.13
N GLU A 99 -16.44 -3.00 -2.70
CA GLU A 99 -15.12 -3.62 -2.49
C GLU A 99 -14.64 -3.40 -1.06
N GLY A 100 -14.73 -2.16 -0.56
CA GLY A 100 -14.29 -1.83 0.79
C GLY A 100 -15.01 -2.62 1.87
N ALA A 101 -16.33 -2.81 1.74
CA ALA A 101 -17.13 -3.57 2.67
C ALA A 101 -16.89 -5.07 2.55
N ALA A 102 -16.68 -5.60 1.34
CA ALA A 102 -16.29 -7.00 1.17
C ALA A 102 -14.95 -7.31 1.84
N ILE A 103 -13.92 -6.50 1.59
CA ILE A 103 -12.59 -6.62 2.23
C ILE A 103 -12.71 -6.48 3.76
N PHE A 104 -13.48 -5.49 4.23
CA PHE A 104 -13.67 -5.24 5.66
C PHE A 104 -14.39 -6.39 6.37
N LEU A 105 -15.47 -6.91 5.79
CA LEU A 105 -16.25 -8.00 6.37
C LEU A 105 -15.50 -9.33 6.34
N ALA A 106 -14.73 -9.58 5.27
CA ALA A 106 -13.86 -10.74 5.13
C ALA A 106 -12.62 -10.72 6.04
N ALA A 107 -12.32 -9.57 6.66
CA ALA A 107 -11.12 -9.33 7.46
C ALA A 107 -9.82 -9.58 6.65
N GLU A 108 -9.81 -9.13 5.40
CA GLU A 108 -8.66 -9.24 4.51
C GLU A 108 -7.51 -8.33 4.94
N THR A 109 -6.37 -8.93 5.27
CA THR A 109 -5.20 -8.20 5.75
C THR A 109 -4.32 -7.66 4.62
N GLN A 110 -4.36 -8.28 3.44
CA GLN A 110 -3.52 -7.92 2.29
C GLN A 110 -3.77 -6.51 1.73
N HIS A 111 -4.94 -5.91 2.03
CA HIS A 111 -5.32 -4.58 1.54
C HIS A 111 -5.16 -3.49 2.59
N LEU A 112 -4.62 -3.82 3.76
CA LEU A 112 -4.41 -2.91 4.89
C LEU A 112 -3.26 -1.90 4.69
N GLU A 113 -2.56 -1.93 3.55
CA GLU A 113 -1.28 -1.26 3.28
C GLU A 113 -1.24 0.25 3.60
N PRO A 114 -0.88 0.67 4.84
CA PRO A 114 -0.96 2.07 5.21
C PRO A 114 0.19 2.88 4.59
N ALA A 115 1.31 2.21 4.27
CA ALA A 115 2.42 2.79 3.55
C ALA A 115 2.02 3.18 2.10
N LEU A 116 1.15 2.39 1.46
CA LEU A 116 0.64 2.69 0.13
C LEU A 116 -0.20 3.98 0.13
N ILE A 117 -1.13 4.13 1.09
CA ILE A 117 -1.91 5.37 1.26
C ILE A 117 -1.01 6.55 1.63
N SER A 118 -0.05 6.34 2.54
CA SER A 118 0.90 7.37 2.94
C SER A 118 1.73 7.90 1.77
N ARG A 119 2.20 6.99 0.90
CA ARG A 119 2.91 7.37 -0.32
C ARG A 119 2.01 8.14 -1.28
N ALA A 120 0.77 7.68 -1.49
CA ALA A 120 -0.20 8.37 -2.32
C ALA A 120 -0.53 9.78 -1.80
N MET A 121 -0.54 9.99 -0.49
CA MET A 121 -0.65 11.33 0.10
C MET A 121 0.54 12.22 -0.28
N VAL A 122 1.77 11.72 -0.14
CA VAL A 122 2.99 12.49 -0.44
C VAL A 122 3.10 12.83 -1.93
N THR A 123 2.66 11.91 -2.80
CA THR A 123 2.66 12.11 -4.26
C THR A 123 1.40 12.80 -4.78
N ASN A 124 0.48 13.22 -3.90
CA ASN A 124 -0.80 13.82 -4.25
C ASN A 124 -1.61 12.99 -5.27
N SER A 125 -1.66 11.68 -5.04
CA SER A 125 -2.30 10.68 -5.91
C SER A 125 -3.32 9.82 -5.16
N LEU A 126 -3.89 10.33 -4.06
CA LEU A 126 -5.08 9.74 -3.45
C LEU A 126 -6.24 9.77 -4.44
N LEU A 127 -7.11 8.76 -4.42
CA LEU A 127 -8.25 8.68 -5.32
C LEU A 127 -9.50 9.21 -4.61
N SER A 128 -10.26 10.05 -5.30
CA SER A 128 -11.64 10.34 -4.87
C SER A 128 -12.52 9.10 -5.03
N PHE A 129 -13.67 9.09 -4.37
CA PHE A 129 -14.67 8.03 -4.57
C PHE A 129 -15.08 7.92 -6.03
N ASP A 130 -15.24 9.04 -6.75
CA ASP A 130 -15.53 9.04 -8.18
C ASP A 130 -14.35 8.45 -9.00
N ASP A 131 -13.10 8.73 -8.62
CA ASP A 131 -11.93 8.12 -9.25
C ASP A 131 -11.87 6.60 -9.01
N ILE A 132 -12.25 6.14 -7.81
CA ILE A 132 -12.34 4.72 -7.47
C ILE A 132 -13.45 4.05 -8.30
N GLU A 133 -14.63 4.67 -8.42
CA GLU A 133 -15.71 4.17 -9.28
C GLU A 133 -15.23 3.99 -10.73
N ALA A 134 -14.56 5.00 -11.27
CA ALA A 134 -14.02 4.96 -12.64
C ALA A 134 -12.93 3.90 -12.81
N LEU A 135 -11.99 3.81 -11.86
CA LEU A 135 -10.85 2.91 -11.94
C LEU A 135 -11.26 1.43 -11.82
N LEU A 136 -12.19 1.14 -10.91
CA LEU A 136 -12.71 -0.21 -10.65
C LEU A 136 -13.81 -0.62 -11.62
N SER A 137 -14.20 0.24 -12.56
CA SER A 137 -15.14 -0.14 -13.63
C SER A 137 -14.57 -1.22 -14.56
N PHE A 138 -13.24 -1.37 -14.63
CA PHE A 138 -12.56 -2.39 -15.43
C PHE A 138 -11.56 -3.19 -14.60
N PRO A 139 -11.33 -4.47 -14.92
CA PRO A 139 -10.27 -5.27 -14.30
C PRO A 139 -8.92 -4.57 -14.42
N ASN A 140 -8.31 -4.25 -13.27
CA ASN A 140 -7.04 -3.54 -13.24
C ASN A 140 -6.11 -4.14 -12.19
N GLU A 141 -5.05 -4.78 -12.67
CA GLU A 141 -3.97 -5.37 -11.85
C GLU A 141 -3.25 -4.36 -10.96
N LYS A 142 -3.37 -3.06 -11.26
CA LYS A 142 -2.76 -1.96 -10.50
C LYS A 142 -3.75 -1.25 -9.58
N ALA A 143 -4.96 -1.78 -9.37
CA ALA A 143 -5.99 -1.19 -8.51
C ALA A 143 -5.76 -1.35 -7.01
N GLY A 144 -4.58 -1.81 -6.57
CA GLY A 144 -4.26 -2.03 -5.15
C GLY A 144 -4.49 -0.79 -4.27
N LEU A 145 -4.21 0.42 -4.79
CA LEU A 145 -4.50 1.66 -4.07
C LEU A 145 -6.01 1.86 -3.86
N ALA A 146 -6.82 1.65 -4.90
CA ALA A 146 -8.28 1.79 -4.81
C ALA A 146 -8.89 0.79 -3.83
N TYR A 147 -8.43 -0.47 -3.82
CA TYR A 147 -8.89 -1.46 -2.82
C TYR A 147 -8.49 -1.05 -1.39
N SER A 148 -7.27 -0.55 -1.20
CA SER A 148 -6.80 -0.08 0.10
C SER A 148 -7.59 1.15 0.58
N GLU A 149 -7.79 2.16 -0.27
CA GLU A 149 -8.59 3.34 0.07
C GLU A 149 -10.05 2.98 0.32
N SER A 150 -10.63 2.06 -0.46
CA SER A 150 -11.99 1.54 -0.26
C SER A 150 -12.13 0.88 1.11
N TYR A 151 -11.19 0.01 1.49
CA TYR A 151 -11.17 -0.60 2.82
C TYR A 151 -11.09 0.47 3.93
N HIS A 152 -10.17 1.42 3.79
CA HIS A 152 -9.95 2.44 4.80
C HIS A 152 -11.13 3.42 4.92
N ALA A 153 -11.80 3.73 3.81
CA ALA A 153 -13.04 4.51 3.80
C ALA A 153 -14.17 3.78 4.54
N VAL A 154 -14.35 2.48 4.29
CA VAL A 154 -15.37 1.68 4.99
C VAL A 154 -15.03 1.49 6.47
N ASN A 155 -13.76 1.27 6.81
CA ASN A 155 -13.33 1.22 8.20
C ASN A 155 -13.57 2.57 8.91
N PHE A 156 -13.37 3.70 8.21
CA PHE A 156 -13.69 5.02 8.72
C PHE A 156 -15.20 5.24 8.90
N LEU A 157 -16.03 4.78 7.94
CA LEU A 157 -17.50 4.75 8.06
C LEU A 157 -17.93 4.02 9.34
N VAL A 158 -17.39 2.82 9.59
CA VAL A 158 -17.70 2.04 10.79
C VAL A 158 -17.22 2.72 12.08
N GLN A 159 -16.04 3.36 12.06
CA GLN A 159 -15.56 4.12 13.22
C GLN A 159 -16.41 5.37 13.52
N ARG A 160 -16.95 6.01 12.48
CA ARG A 160 -17.68 7.28 12.58
C ARG A 160 -19.16 7.08 12.91
N HIS A 161 -19.80 6.09 12.30
CA HIS A 161 -21.25 5.86 12.35
C HIS A 161 -21.64 4.52 12.97
N GLY A 162 -20.66 3.70 13.37
CA GLY A 162 -20.89 2.37 13.91
C GLY A 162 -21.05 1.31 12.83
N PHE A 163 -21.07 0.05 13.27
CA PHE A 163 -21.11 -1.10 12.36
C PHE A 163 -22.42 -1.19 11.56
N ALA A 164 -23.56 -0.79 12.16
CA ALA A 164 -24.87 -0.82 11.53
C ALA A 164 -24.94 0.03 10.24
N ALA A 165 -24.12 1.08 10.15
CA ALA A 165 -24.04 1.97 8.99
C ALA A 165 -23.77 1.23 7.66
N LEU A 166 -23.10 0.07 7.70
CA LEU A 166 -22.89 -0.76 6.51
C LEU A 166 -24.22 -1.24 5.92
N ALA A 167 -25.06 -1.85 6.77
CA ALA A 167 -26.35 -2.37 6.35
C ALA A 167 -27.33 -1.24 6.04
N GLU A 168 -27.35 -0.18 6.84
CA GLU A 168 -28.21 0.98 6.65
C GLU A 168 -27.90 1.70 5.33
N PHE A 169 -26.63 1.92 5.01
CA PHE A 169 -26.25 2.54 3.74
C PHE A 169 -26.58 1.64 2.55
N ALA A 170 -26.30 0.33 2.65
CA ALA A 170 -26.69 -0.62 1.61
C ALA A 170 -28.21 -0.60 1.35
N GLN A 171 -29.04 -0.62 2.40
CA GLN A 171 -30.50 -0.54 2.26
C GLN A 171 -30.96 0.80 1.69
N ALA A 172 -30.33 1.90 2.09
CA ALA A 172 -30.66 3.23 1.56
C ALA A 172 -30.38 3.33 0.05
N LEU A 173 -29.33 2.67 -0.47
CA LEU A 173 -29.04 2.63 -1.91
C LEU A 173 -30.20 2.01 -2.71
N ALA A 174 -30.96 1.07 -2.14
CA ALA A 174 -32.17 0.51 -2.78
C ALA A 174 -33.35 1.50 -2.80
N GLN A 175 -33.36 2.50 -1.93
CA GLN A 175 -34.51 3.37 -1.70
C GLN A 175 -34.34 4.78 -2.30
N HIS A 176 -33.09 5.21 -2.53
CA HIS A 176 -32.77 6.56 -2.98
C HIS A 176 -32.21 6.60 -4.42
N PRO A 177 -32.32 7.76 -5.10
CA PRO A 177 -31.97 7.86 -6.53
C PRO A 177 -30.47 7.84 -6.81
N ASN A 178 -29.62 8.17 -5.84
CA ASN A 178 -28.18 8.21 -6.00
C ASN A 178 -27.45 7.96 -4.66
N PRO A 179 -26.14 7.63 -4.69
CA PRO A 179 -25.37 7.32 -3.47
C PRO A 179 -25.33 8.45 -2.45
N ARG A 180 -25.29 9.71 -2.90
CA ARG A 180 -25.27 10.88 -2.02
C ARG A 180 -26.55 10.99 -1.19
N ALA A 181 -27.70 10.84 -1.83
CA ALA A 181 -29.01 10.85 -1.15
C ALA A 181 -29.17 9.64 -0.21
N ALA A 182 -28.68 8.46 -0.62
CA ALA A 182 -28.68 7.27 0.23
C ALA A 182 -27.80 7.46 1.48
N PHE A 183 -26.59 7.99 1.31
CA PHE A 183 -25.66 8.22 2.41
C PHE A 183 -26.19 9.25 3.40
N GLN A 184 -26.77 10.35 2.90
CA GLN A 184 -27.43 11.36 3.74
C GLN A 184 -28.59 10.79 4.56
N SER A 185 -29.36 9.85 3.99
CA SER A 185 -30.45 9.19 4.71
C SER A 185 -29.96 8.18 5.75
N ALA A 186 -28.89 7.43 5.45
CA ALA A 186 -28.36 6.39 6.33
C ALA A 186 -27.50 6.96 7.46
N CYS A 187 -26.58 7.87 7.14
CA CYS A 187 -25.55 8.36 8.05
C CYS A 187 -25.83 9.78 8.58
N GLY A 188 -26.86 10.46 8.06
CA GLY A 188 -27.20 11.82 8.49
C GLY A 188 -26.22 12.90 8.04
N GLU A 189 -25.27 12.58 7.15
CA GLU A 189 -24.27 13.52 6.62
C GLU A 189 -24.12 13.42 5.10
N ASP A 190 -23.61 14.48 4.47
CA ASP A 190 -23.37 14.48 3.04
C ASP A 190 -22.17 13.58 2.68
N LEU A 191 -22.28 12.83 1.59
CA LEU A 191 -21.21 11.93 1.14
C LEU A 191 -19.90 12.67 0.82
N TRP A 192 -19.99 13.90 0.32
CA TRP A 192 -18.81 14.73 0.04
C TRP A 192 -18.12 15.17 1.33
N ASP A 193 -18.90 15.59 2.34
CA ASP A 193 -18.35 15.98 3.64
C ASP A 193 -17.70 14.78 4.35
N PHE A 194 -18.28 13.58 4.19
CA PHE A 194 -17.67 12.33 4.64
C PHE A 194 -16.33 12.05 3.95
N GLU A 195 -16.26 12.19 2.62
CA GLU A 195 -15.03 11.99 1.85
C GLU A 195 -13.92 12.97 2.27
N VAL A 196 -14.26 14.25 2.43
CA VAL A 196 -13.32 15.27 2.94
C VAL A 196 -12.83 14.90 4.34
N ALA A 197 -13.73 14.50 5.23
CA ALA A 197 -13.38 14.08 6.58
C ALA A 197 -12.51 12.81 6.59
N TYR A 198 -12.78 11.87 5.67
CA TYR A 198 -11.97 10.67 5.46
C TYR A 198 -10.54 11.04 5.03
N PHE A 199 -10.39 11.95 4.06
CA PHE A 199 -9.06 12.39 3.64
C PHE A 199 -8.28 13.06 4.77
N ASP A 200 -8.94 13.87 5.60
CA ASP A 200 -8.30 14.46 6.78
C ASP A 200 -7.92 13.41 7.83
N TYR A 201 -8.74 12.38 8.01
CA TYR A 201 -8.44 11.25 8.87
C TYR A 201 -7.20 10.48 8.42
N VAL A 202 -7.14 10.06 7.15
CA VAL A 202 -5.97 9.32 6.63
C VAL A 202 -4.72 10.19 6.63
N ARG A 203 -4.86 11.49 6.36
CA ARG A 203 -3.74 12.44 6.47
C ARG A 203 -3.13 12.48 7.85
N LYS A 204 -3.96 12.51 8.90
CA LYS A 204 -3.47 12.53 10.28
C LYS A 204 -2.92 11.17 10.71
N LYS A 205 -3.60 10.09 10.34
CA LYS A 205 -3.28 8.72 10.78
C LYS A 205 -2.03 8.17 10.09
N PHE A 206 -1.90 8.39 8.78
CA PHE A 206 -0.88 7.73 7.95
C PHE A 206 0.27 8.63 7.53
N ARG A 207 0.35 9.89 8.00
CA ARG A 207 1.37 10.87 7.57
C ARG A 207 2.81 10.36 7.48
N TRP A 208 3.23 9.51 8.43
CA TRP A 208 4.61 9.06 8.56
C TRP A 208 4.85 7.62 8.10
N TYR A 209 3.81 6.92 7.64
CA TYR A 209 3.93 5.51 7.26
C TYR A 209 4.78 5.31 6.00
N PHE A 210 4.94 6.31 5.14
CA PHE A 210 5.87 6.24 4.00
C PHE A 210 7.33 6.04 4.43
N LEU A 211 7.70 6.41 5.67
CA LEU A 211 9.05 6.15 6.20
C LEU A 211 9.30 4.67 6.49
N LEU A 212 8.23 3.88 6.60
CA LEU A 212 8.27 2.43 6.78
C LEU A 212 8.24 1.68 5.43
N ASP A 213 8.16 2.39 4.30
CA ASP A 213 8.25 1.79 2.96
C ASP A 213 9.64 1.17 2.77
N GLU A 214 9.69 -0.09 2.32
CA GLU A 214 10.94 -0.83 2.17
C GLU A 214 11.94 -0.11 1.26
N ASN A 215 11.49 0.53 0.18
CA ASN A 215 12.38 1.23 -0.74
C ASN A 215 13.00 2.47 -0.08
N VAL A 216 12.23 3.17 0.74
CA VAL A 216 12.72 4.32 1.51
C VAL A 216 13.76 3.86 2.53
N LEU A 217 13.49 2.76 3.23
CA LEU A 217 14.44 2.18 4.19
C LEU A 217 15.75 1.75 3.52
N TRP A 218 15.68 1.07 2.37
CA TRP A 218 16.86 0.71 1.58
C TRP A 218 17.65 1.94 1.12
N GLY A 219 16.94 2.98 0.64
CA GLY A 219 17.55 4.24 0.23
C GLY A 219 18.30 4.94 1.36
N VAL A 220 17.69 5.02 2.55
CA VAL A 220 18.33 5.56 3.76
C VAL A 220 19.54 4.70 4.16
N GLY A 221 19.42 3.38 4.11
CA GLY A 221 20.53 2.45 4.37
C GLY A 221 21.74 2.69 3.45
N ILE A 222 21.49 2.81 2.14
CA ILE A 222 22.55 3.10 1.16
C ILE A 222 23.17 4.49 1.41
N PHE A 223 22.33 5.50 1.64
CA PHE A 223 22.80 6.87 1.89
C PHE A 223 23.66 6.95 3.16
N THR A 224 23.26 6.29 4.25
CA THR A 224 24.05 6.20 5.47
C THR A 224 25.38 5.46 5.27
N LEU A 225 25.41 4.40 4.46
CA LEU A 225 26.67 3.73 4.07
C LEU A 225 27.59 4.67 3.29
N PHE A 226 27.06 5.47 2.37
CA PHE A 226 27.85 6.48 1.65
C PHE A 226 28.41 7.55 2.60
N ILE A 227 27.61 8.04 3.55
CA ILE A 227 28.08 8.99 4.57
C ILE A 227 29.17 8.37 5.44
N ALA A 228 28.97 7.14 5.92
CA ALA A 228 29.95 6.44 6.73
C ALA A 228 31.26 6.21 5.95
N ALA A 229 31.17 5.78 4.70
CA ALA A 229 32.32 5.64 3.82
C ALA A 229 33.03 6.98 3.59
N TYR A 230 32.30 8.06 3.38
CA TYR A 230 32.85 9.41 3.24
C TYR A 230 33.58 9.87 4.52
N ILE A 231 32.96 9.69 5.69
CA ILE A 231 33.57 10.04 6.99
C ILE A 231 34.84 9.22 7.22
N VAL A 232 34.78 7.89 7.04
CA VAL A 232 35.93 7.00 7.21
C VAL A 232 37.05 7.37 6.24
N THR A 233 36.73 7.64 4.98
CA THR A 233 37.72 8.06 3.97
C THR A 233 38.33 9.39 4.36
N ARG A 234 37.54 10.38 4.77
CA ARG A 234 38.04 11.69 5.21
C ARG A 234 38.91 11.59 6.46
N MET A 235 38.55 10.74 7.41
CA MET A 235 39.37 10.47 8.60
C MET A 235 40.71 9.80 8.23
N ARG A 236 40.68 8.82 7.31
CA ARG A 236 41.90 8.15 6.83
C ARG A 236 42.81 9.08 6.04
N THR A 237 42.26 9.91 5.15
CA THR A 237 43.04 10.90 4.38
C THR A 237 43.67 11.93 5.30
N ARG A 238 42.96 12.42 6.33
CA ARG A 238 43.53 13.32 7.33
C ARG A 238 44.66 12.69 8.14
N LYS A 239 44.56 11.40 8.49
CA LYS A 239 45.63 10.67 9.17
C LYS A 239 46.88 10.51 8.28
N LYS A 240 46.70 10.16 7.00
CA LYS A 240 47.83 10.05 6.05
C LYS A 240 48.51 11.40 5.81
N ALA A 241 47.74 12.48 5.65
CA ALA A 241 48.30 13.82 5.51
C ALA A 241 49.12 14.25 6.74
N ALA A 242 48.65 13.95 7.95
CA ALA A 242 49.40 14.22 9.17
C ALA A 242 50.67 13.36 9.33
N GLN A 243 50.71 12.16 8.74
CA GLN A 243 51.91 11.32 8.70
C GLN A 243 52.95 11.88 7.73
N TRP A 244 52.53 12.26 6.51
CA TRP A 244 53.42 12.88 5.53
C TRP A 244 54.02 14.20 6.03
N GLU A 245 53.24 15.03 6.74
CA GLU A 245 53.74 16.29 7.31
C GLU A 245 54.78 16.08 8.44
N ASN A 246 54.68 14.97 9.18
CA ASN A 246 55.70 14.61 10.17
C ASN A 246 56.96 14.02 9.51
N GLU A 247 56.81 13.17 8.49
CA GLU A 247 57.94 12.61 7.74
C GLU A 247 58.75 13.72 7.04
N GLU A 248 58.06 14.72 6.46
CA GLU A 248 58.68 15.86 5.77
C GLU A 248 59.39 16.82 6.74
N ARG A 249 58.95 16.91 8.02
CA ARG A 249 59.66 17.62 9.09
C ARG A 249 60.87 16.83 9.64
N GLU A 250 60.86 15.52 9.53
CA GLU A 250 61.92 14.64 10.04
C GLU A 250 63.03 14.38 9.01
N THR A 251 62.76 14.56 7.71
CA THR A 251 63.79 14.66 6.67
C THR A 251 64.49 16.02 6.69
N PRO A 252 65.78 16.13 7.05
CA PRO A 252 66.53 17.37 6.88
C PRO A 252 66.61 17.72 5.40
N SER A 253 66.45 18.99 5.04
CA SER A 253 66.70 19.46 3.67
C SER A 253 68.11 19.03 3.25
N GLU A 254 68.25 18.19 2.24
CA GLU A 254 69.52 18.02 1.55
C GLU A 254 69.87 19.38 0.92
N GLU A 255 70.77 20.12 1.57
CA GLU A 255 71.39 21.32 1.01
C GLU A 255 72.09 20.92 -0.30
N GLU A 256 71.75 21.60 -1.39
CA GLU A 256 72.50 21.53 -2.65
C GLU A 256 73.99 21.84 -2.39
N PRO A 257 74.95 21.02 -2.88
CA PRO A 257 76.35 21.35 -2.73
C PRO A 257 76.70 22.51 -3.67
N ASP A 258 76.88 23.72 -3.12
CA ASP A 258 77.44 24.86 -3.85
C ASP A 258 78.92 24.58 -4.15
N ALA A 259 79.19 24.25 -5.41
CA ALA A 259 80.52 24.12 -5.95
C ALA A 259 81.20 25.49 -6.00
N ARG A 260 82.18 25.71 -5.11
CA ARG A 260 83.21 26.75 -5.34
C ARG A 260 84.60 26.16 -5.12
N GLU A 261 85.29 26.14 -6.26
CA GLU A 261 86.60 25.61 -6.55
C GLU A 261 87.73 26.23 -5.69
N GLU A 262 88.66 25.37 -5.31
CA GLU A 262 90.06 25.73 -5.06
C GLU A 262 90.65 26.43 -6.29
N ASN A 263 91.38 27.52 -6.06
CA ASN A 263 92.63 27.74 -6.77
C ASN A 263 93.59 28.50 -5.86
N ASP A 264 94.68 27.83 -5.55
CA ASP A 264 95.93 28.40 -5.05
C ASP A 264 96.42 29.52 -5.98
N GLU A 265 96.98 30.59 -5.41
CA GLU A 265 98.38 30.99 -5.62
C GLU A 265 98.68 32.39 -5.07
N ASP A 266 99.90 32.49 -4.55
CA ASP A 266 100.77 33.66 -4.48
C ASP A 266 100.66 34.72 -3.35
N HIS A 267 101.73 34.64 -2.53
CA HIS A 267 102.71 35.68 -2.26
C HIS A 267 102.29 36.95 -1.48
N ASP A 268 102.91 37.01 -0.30
CA ASP A 268 103.77 38.09 0.19
C ASP A 268 103.20 39.41 0.73
N GLU A 269 103.87 39.76 1.82
CA GLU A 269 104.29 41.10 2.23
C GLU A 269 103.27 42.12 2.76
N GLN A 270 103.47 42.38 4.05
CA GLN A 270 103.79 43.70 4.61
C GLN A 270 102.69 44.77 4.73
N ASN A 271 102.42 45.05 6.02
CA ASN A 271 102.75 46.33 6.68
C ASN A 271 101.70 47.47 6.65
N ARG A 272 101.41 47.97 7.86
CA ARG A 272 101.05 49.37 8.26
C ARG A 272 99.88 50.02 7.50
N SER A 273 98.89 50.62 8.15
CA SER A 273 98.98 51.55 9.29
C SER A 273 97.59 51.83 9.84
#